data_AF-J2MXS8-F1
#
_entry.id   AF-J2MXS8-F1
#
_cell.length_a   1.000
_cell.length_b   1.000
_cell.length_c   1.000
_cell.angle_alpha   90.00
_cell.angle_beta   90.00
_cell.angle_gamma   90.00
#
_symmetry.space_group_name_H-M   'P 1'
#
loop_
_entity.id
_entity.type
_entity.pdbx_description
1 polymer ?
#
loop_
_entity_poly.entity_id
_entity_poly.type
_entity_poly.pdbx_seq_one_letter_code
_entity_poly.pdbx_strand_id
1 'polypeptide(L)'
;MADTATLQGLAWTLIVPGHGPVASDPQPFEQMRDYLTWLDQLLQEGAASGSDMAEMIRSPIPERFARINLSRYELIRSVSHLYPRYERGQMTRVDSGAAK
;
A
#
# COMPACT_ATOMS: atom_id res chain seq x y z
N MET A 1 0.26 5.76 8.17
CA MET A 1 0.13 7.10 7.56
C MET A 1 0.66 8.24 8.44
N ALA A 2 0.91 8.03 9.74
CA ALA A 2 1.44 9.09 10.61
C ALA A 2 2.84 9.57 10.17
N ASP A 3 3.73 8.65 9.79
CA ASP A 3 5.12 8.99 9.46
C ASP A 3 5.24 9.95 8.27
N THR A 4 4.47 9.73 7.20
CA THR A 4 4.49 10.63 6.03
C THR A 4 3.96 12.02 6.37
N ALA A 5 2.97 12.12 7.26
CA ALA A 5 2.49 13.40 7.76
C ALA A 5 3.52 14.10 8.64
N THR A 6 4.19 13.36 9.53
CA THR A 6 5.29 13.87 10.36
C THR A 6 6.42 14.43 9.49
N LEU A 7 6.87 13.67 8.48
CA LEU A 7 7.93 14.10 7.57
C LEU A 7 7.53 15.34 6.75
N GLN A 8 6.31 15.38 6.22
CA GLN A 8 5.80 16.52 5.47
C GLN A 8 5.75 17.80 6.32
N GLY A 9 5.52 17.69 7.63
CA GLY A 9 5.47 18.81 8.58
C GLY A 9 6.83 19.35 9.02
N LEU A 10 7.95 18.74 8.63
CA LEU A 10 9.29 19.26 8.95
C LEU A 10 9.64 20.48 8.09
N ALA A 11 10.58 21.30 8.56
CA ALA A 11 11.11 22.44 7.81
C ALA A 11 12.15 22.01 6.75
N TRP A 12 11.75 21.15 5.82
CA TRP A 12 12.58 20.73 4.69
C TRP A 12 12.54 21.78 3.57
N THR A 13 13.59 21.79 2.73
CA THR A 13 13.69 22.63 1.53
C THR A 13 13.79 21.80 0.24
N LEU A 14 14.13 20.52 0.37
CA LEU A 14 14.32 19.61 -0.74
C LEU A 14 13.98 18.18 -0.29
N ILE A 15 13.36 17.42 -1.19
CA ILE A 15 13.06 16.00 -1.04
C ILE A 15 13.89 15.23 -2.07
N VAL A 16 14.72 14.32 -1.59
CA VAL A 16 15.48 13.39 -2.43
C VAL A 16 14.89 11.99 -2.22
N PRO A 17 13.98 11.54 -3.10
CA PRO A 17 13.37 10.22 -2.96
C PRO A 17 14.36 9.12 -3.36
N GLY A 18 14.12 7.90 -2.86
CA GLY A 18 14.90 6.73 -3.29
C GLY A 18 14.72 6.39 -4.77
N HIS A 19 13.59 6.78 -5.37
CA HIS A 19 13.31 6.68 -6.79
C HIS A 19 12.53 7.91 -7.28
N GLY A 20 12.82 8.36 -8.51
CA GLY A 20 12.16 9.52 -9.11
C GLY A 20 12.96 10.82 -8.97
N PRO A 21 12.39 11.95 -9.41
CA PRO A 21 13.07 13.23 -9.41
C PRO A 21 13.17 13.83 -8.01
N VAL A 22 14.19 14.66 -7.81
CA VAL A 22 14.28 15.57 -6.66
C VAL A 22 13.17 16.61 -6.74
N ALA A 23 12.54 16.93 -5.61
CA ALA A 23 11.46 17.92 -5.54
C ALA A 23 11.75 18.98 -4.47
N SER A 24 11.31 20.21 -4.71
CA SER A 24 11.32 21.31 -3.74
C SER A 24 9.90 21.67 -3.26
N ASP A 25 8.95 20.79 -3.48
CA ASP A 25 7.53 20.95 -3.16
C ASP A 25 6.99 19.66 -2.48
N PRO A 26 5.76 19.67 -1.92
CA PRO A 26 5.27 18.53 -1.16
C PRO A 26 4.70 17.38 -2.02
N GLN A 27 4.71 17.47 -3.35
CA GLN A 27 4.10 16.45 -4.22
C GLN A 27 4.56 15.02 -3.94
N PRO A 28 5.85 14.73 -3.64
CA PRO A 28 6.26 13.36 -3.32
C PRO A 28 5.52 12.78 -2.11
N PHE A 29 5.22 13.58 -1.09
CA PHE A 29 4.44 13.13 0.07
C PHE A 29 2.98 12.87 -0.30
N GLU A 30 2.37 13.76 -1.11
CA GLU A 30 1.00 13.59 -1.58
C GLU A 30 0.85 12.32 -2.44
N GLN A 31 1.76 12.11 -3.38
CA GLN A 31 1.82 10.91 -4.21
C GLN A 31 2.01 9.64 -3.37
N MET A 32 2.92 9.66 -2.39
CA MET A 32 3.15 8.53 -1.49
C MET A 32 1.90 8.22 -0.66
N ARG A 33 1.20 9.25 -0.17
CA ARG A 33 -0.04 9.07 0.59
C ARG A 33 -1.17 8.48 -0.26
N ASP A 34 -1.37 8.97 -1.50
CA ASP A 34 -2.35 8.39 -2.43
C ASP A 34 -2.03 6.91 -2.71
N TYR A 35 -0.77 6.60 -3.03
CA TYR A 35 -0.35 5.22 -3.29
C TYR A 35 -0.60 4.29 -2.10
N LEU A 36 -0.19 4.69 -0.88
CA LEU A 36 -0.37 3.87 0.31
C LEU A 36 -1.85 3.69 0.68
N THR A 37 -2.67 4.72 0.46
CA THR A 37 -4.13 4.64 0.69
C THR A 37 -4.78 3.64 -0.26
N TRP A 38 -4.46 3.74 -1.55
CA TRP A 38 -4.94 2.80 -2.56
C TRP A 38 -4.45 1.38 -2.28
N LEU A 39 -3.18 1.21 -1.92
CA LEU A 39 -2.61 -0.11 -1.62
C LEU A 39 -3.33 -0.76 -0.44
N ASP A 40 -3.57 -0.02 0.64
CA ASP A 40 -4.29 -0.51 1.81
C ASP A 40 -5.71 -0.96 1.43
N GLN A 41 -6.45 -0.15 0.65
CA GLN A 41 -7.77 -0.50 0.13
C GLN A 41 -7.74 -1.77 -0.72
N LEU A 42 -6.81 -1.85 -1.68
CA LEU A 42 -6.64 -3.02 -2.53
C LEU A 42 -6.42 -4.31 -1.71
N LEU A 43 -5.54 -4.26 -0.70
CA LEU A 43 -5.23 -5.43 0.12
C LEU A 43 -6.41 -5.81 1.04
N GLN A 44 -7.15 -4.82 1.56
CA GLN A 44 -8.36 -5.09 2.36
C GLN A 44 -9.46 -5.73 1.50
N GLU A 45 -9.74 -5.16 0.33
CA GLU A 45 -10.76 -5.66 -0.59
C GLU A 45 -10.42 -7.06 -1.10
N GLY A 46 -9.17 -7.29 -1.53
CA GLY A 46 -8.71 -8.61 -1.97
C GLY A 46 -8.86 -9.67 -0.88
N ALA A 47 -8.49 -9.34 0.36
CA ALA A 47 -8.64 -10.27 1.47
C ALA A 47 -10.12 -10.55 1.76
N ALA A 48 -10.97 -9.52 1.74
CA ALA A 48 -12.41 -9.67 1.96
C ALA A 48 -13.10 -10.48 0.86
N SER A 49 -12.59 -10.45 -0.38
CA SER A 49 -13.06 -11.30 -1.48
C SER A 49 -12.43 -12.69 -1.51
N GLY A 50 -11.52 -13.01 -0.59
CA GLY A 50 -10.82 -14.29 -0.54
C GLY A 50 -9.81 -14.50 -1.66
N SER A 51 -9.28 -13.42 -2.25
CA SER A 51 -8.27 -13.49 -3.30
C SER A 51 -6.95 -14.02 -2.77
N ASP A 52 -6.25 -14.81 -3.58
CA ASP A 52 -4.94 -15.31 -3.20
C ASP A 52 -3.81 -14.33 -3.55
N MET A 53 -2.61 -14.58 -3.00
CA MET A 53 -1.46 -13.72 -3.24
C MET A 53 -1.06 -13.62 -4.73
N ALA A 54 -1.22 -14.71 -5.50
CA ALA A 54 -0.87 -14.72 -6.92
C ALA A 54 -1.83 -13.83 -7.73
N GLU A 55 -3.10 -13.77 -7.37
CA GLU A 55 -4.07 -12.82 -7.93
C GLU A 55 -3.69 -11.38 -7.57
N MET A 56 -3.38 -11.13 -6.29
CA MET A 56 -3.05 -9.78 -5.80
C MET A 56 -1.79 -9.17 -6.45
N ILE A 57 -0.74 -9.96 -6.69
CA ILE A 57 0.46 -9.43 -7.38
C ILE A 57 0.18 -9.01 -8.83
N ARG A 58 -0.91 -9.51 -9.43
CA ARG A 58 -1.36 -9.19 -10.80
C ARG A 58 -2.41 -8.09 -10.84
N SER A 59 -2.84 -7.56 -9.69
CA SER A 59 -3.83 -6.48 -9.65
C SER A 59 -3.46 -5.32 -10.59
N PRO A 60 -4.45 -4.73 -11.27
CA PRO A 60 -4.21 -3.57 -12.12
C PRO A 60 -3.77 -2.39 -11.25
N ILE A 61 -2.74 -1.69 -11.72
CA ILE A 61 -2.25 -0.47 -11.05
C ILE A 61 -2.95 0.71 -11.74
N PRO A 62 -3.67 1.56 -10.99
CA PRO A 62 -4.30 2.75 -11.56
C PRO A 62 -3.31 3.63 -12.32
N GLU A 63 -3.75 4.16 -13.47
CA GLU A 63 -2.91 4.98 -14.35
C GLU A 63 -2.34 6.23 -13.66
N ARG A 64 -3.02 6.75 -12.63
CA ARG A 64 -2.51 7.87 -11.83
C ARG A 64 -1.15 7.57 -11.15
N PHE A 65 -0.79 6.29 -11.00
CA PHE A 65 0.50 5.85 -10.47
C PHE A 65 1.52 5.48 -11.57
N ALA A 66 1.22 5.73 -12.85
CA ALA A 66 2.15 5.47 -13.95
C ALA A 66 3.48 6.25 -13.82
N ARG A 67 3.47 7.38 -13.09
CA ARG A 67 4.66 8.19 -12.80
C ARG A 67 5.51 7.65 -11.64
N ILE A 68 5.02 6.66 -10.89
CA ILE A 68 5.80 6.00 -9.86
C ILE A 68 6.71 4.98 -10.56
N ASN A 69 8.01 5.30 -10.60
CA ASN A 69 9.01 4.35 -11.08
C ASN A 69 8.91 3.05 -10.30
N LEU A 70 9.00 1.92 -11.01
CA LEU A 70 8.95 0.58 -10.42
C LEU A 70 7.61 0.19 -9.77
N SER A 71 6.49 0.88 -10.09
CA SER A 71 5.17 0.62 -9.49
C SER A 71 4.75 -0.86 -9.46
N ARG A 72 4.98 -1.63 -10.54
CA ARG A 72 4.73 -3.09 -10.57
C ARG A 72 5.60 -3.86 -9.57
N TYR A 73 6.88 -3.53 -9.52
CA TYR A 73 7.82 -4.18 -8.60
C TYR A 73 7.47 -3.86 -7.14
N GLU A 74 7.11 -2.61 -6.84
CA GLU A 74 6.67 -2.21 -5.50
C GLU A 74 5.34 -2.86 -5.10
N LEU A 75 4.40 -3.04 -6.03
CA LEU A 75 3.17 -3.78 -5.75
C LEU A 75 3.48 -5.24 -5.39
N ILE A 76 4.31 -5.92 -6.18
CA ILE A 76 4.70 -7.32 -5.91
C ILE A 76 5.35 -7.41 -4.52
N ARG A 77 6.35 -6.56 -4.24
CA ARG A 77 7.01 -6.52 -2.93
C ARG A 77 5.98 -6.30 -1.82
N SER A 78 5.10 -5.32 -1.96
CA SER A 78 4.12 -4.97 -0.94
C SER A 78 3.14 -6.11 -0.67
N VAL A 79 2.60 -6.74 -1.71
CA VAL A 79 1.72 -7.90 -1.58
C VAL A 79 2.45 -9.04 -0.86
N SER A 80 3.68 -9.39 -1.27
CA SER A 80 4.43 -10.48 -0.63
C SER A 80 4.70 -10.27 0.85
N HIS A 81 4.94 -9.02 1.28
CA HIS A 81 5.28 -8.72 2.68
C HIS A 81 4.06 -8.39 3.55
N LEU A 82 3.02 -7.78 2.99
CA LEU A 82 1.92 -7.20 3.74
C LEU A 82 0.64 -8.03 3.67
N TYR A 83 0.35 -8.65 2.52
CA TYR A 83 -0.94 -9.32 2.27
C TYR A 83 -1.28 -10.43 3.27
N PRO A 84 -0.33 -11.28 3.74
CA PRO A 84 -0.65 -12.31 4.73
C PRO A 84 -1.29 -11.77 6.01
N ARG A 85 -1.03 -10.51 6.38
CA ARG A 85 -1.67 -9.86 7.52
C ARG A 85 -3.15 -9.58 7.27
N TYR A 86 -3.49 -9.14 6.06
CA TYR A 86 -4.87 -8.81 5.67
C TYR A 86 -5.72 -10.08 5.58
N GLU A 87 -5.19 -11.14 4.96
CA GLU A 87 -5.87 -12.45 4.87
C GLU A 87 -6.22 -12.99 6.26
N ARG A 88 -5.25 -13.03 7.18
CA ARG A 88 -5.49 -13.48 8.56
C ARG A 88 -6.57 -12.67 9.28
N GLY A 89 -6.71 -11.39 8.96
CA GLY A 89 -7.75 -10.53 9.52
C GLY A 89 -9.17 -10.94 9.14
N GLN A 90 -9.35 -11.66 8.03
CA GLN A 90 -10.65 -12.16 7.57
C GLN A 90 -10.99 -13.55 8.08
N MET A 91 -9.99 -14.29 8.60
CA MET A 91 -10.18 -15.65 9.07
C MET A 91 -10.88 -15.66 10.44
N THR A 92 -12.04 -16.31 10.50
CA THR A 92 -12.71 -16.60 11.79
C THR A 92 -12.12 -17.86 12.40
N ARG A 93 -11.88 -17.88 13.72
CA ARG A 93 -11.45 -19.13 14.36
C ARG A 93 -12.58 -20.15 14.29
N VAL A 94 -12.23 -21.39 14.00
CA VAL A 94 -13.16 -22.51 13.87
C VAL A 94 -13.88 -22.88 15.17
N ASP A 95 -13.32 -22.51 16.33
CA ASP A 95 -13.92 -22.72 17.65
C ASP A 95 -14.82 -21.56 18.11
N SER A 96 -14.80 -20.41 17.43
CA SER A 96 -15.65 -19.25 17.77
C SER A 96 -17.14 -19.47 17.46
N GLY A 97 -17.50 -20.49 16.68
CA GLY A 97 -18.89 -20.90 16.41
C GLY A 97 -19.42 -21.98 17.37
N ALA A 98 -18.59 -22.47 18.30
CA ALA A 98 -18.97 -23.50 19.27
C ALA A 98 -19.35 -22.90 20.64
N ALA A 99 -20.16 -21.84 20.64
CA ALA A 99 -20.91 -21.43 21.81
C ALA A 99 -22.36 -21.85 21.60
N LYS A 100 -22.79 -22.80 22.44
CA LYS A 100 -24.11 -23.41 22.51
C LYS A 100 -25.25 -22.39 22.64
#